data_AF-A0A0E3NQL2-F1
#
_entry.id   AF-A0A0E3NQL2-F1
#
_cell.length_a   1.000
_cell.length_b   1.000
_cell.length_c   1.000
_cell.angle_alpha   90.00
_cell.angle_beta   90.00
_cell.angle_gamma   90.00
#
_symmetry.space_group_name_H-M   'P 1'
#
loop_
_entity.id
_entity.type
_entity.pdbx_description
1 polymer ?
#
loop_
_entity_poly.entity_id
_entity_poly.type
_entity_poly.pdbx_seq_one_letter_code
_entity_poly.pdbx_strand_id
1 'polypeptide(L)'
;MEKIYRFKLVLGIIIMLAGMLSAAFHIFETNTSIILINVGLILFVITAFRLFRQGDLPERDERTKKLAAYGITYSWLLTLVLIAVLYWVEYFKLVELTVGGVLGILLIFMSISANVFRWHFMQKGDVE
;
A
#
# COMPACT_ATOMS: atom_id res chain seq x y z
N MET A 1 14.17 -2.97 23.72
CA MET A 1 13.53 -2.36 22.53
C MET A 1 12.39 -3.22 22.00
N GLU A 2 12.61 -4.51 21.72
CA GLU A 2 11.61 -5.42 21.13
C GLU A 2 10.26 -5.49 21.87
N LYS A 3 10.26 -5.54 23.21
CA LYS A 3 9.03 -5.61 24.04
C LYS A 3 8.07 -4.41 23.81
N ILE A 4 8.61 -3.22 23.57
CA ILE A 4 7.81 -2.00 23.32
C ILE A 4 7.12 -2.10 21.95
N TYR A 5 7.80 -2.63 20.95
CA TYR A 5 7.21 -2.82 19.61
C TYR A 5 6.15 -3.91 19.62
N ARG A 6 6.38 -5.02 20.34
CA ARG A 6 5.36 -6.05 20.53
C ARG A 6 4.10 -5.48 21.19
N PHE A 7 4.24 -4.64 22.22
CA PHE A 7 3.10 -3.98 22.86
C PHE A 7 2.35 -3.04 21.91
N LYS A 8 3.07 -2.20 21.15
CA LYS A 8 2.47 -1.30 20.14
C LYS A 8 1.75 -2.06 19.03
N LEU A 9 2.26 -3.24 18.66
CA LEU A 9 1.65 -4.10 17.64
C LEU A 9 0.34 -4.69 18.13
N VAL A 10 0.33 -5.22 19.36
CA VAL A 10 -0.90 -5.71 20.02
C VAL A 10 -1.91 -4.59 20.18
N LEU A 11 -1.47 -3.39 20.58
CA LEU A 11 -2.34 -2.22 20.68
C LEU A 11 -3.00 -1.86 19.33
N GLY A 12 -2.22 -1.86 18.24
CA GLY A 12 -2.76 -1.64 16.89
C GLY A 12 -3.83 -2.66 16.51
N ILE A 13 -3.61 -3.94 16.81
CA ILE A 13 -4.59 -5.01 16.58
C ILE A 13 -5.87 -4.78 17.40
N ILE A 14 -5.75 -4.45 18.68
CA ILE A 14 -6.90 -4.22 19.56
C ILE A 14 -7.74 -3.04 19.04
N ILE A 15 -7.10 -1.92 18.67
CA ILE A 15 -7.79 -0.74 18.13
C ILE A 15 -8.50 -1.08 16.82
N MET A 16 -7.84 -1.83 15.93
CA MET A 16 -8.43 -2.26 14.66
C MET A 16 -9.65 -3.16 14.88
N LEU A 17 -9.55 -4.15 15.77
CA LEU A 17 -10.66 -5.04 16.12
C LEU A 17 -11.80 -4.30 16.80
N ALA A 18 -11.51 -3.33 17.67
CA ALA A 18 -12.54 -2.49 18.29
C ALA A 18 -13.30 -1.66 17.24
N GLY A 19 -12.60 -1.11 16.25
CA GLY A 19 -13.22 -0.42 15.12
C GLY A 19 -14.12 -1.35 14.28
N MET A 20 -13.65 -2.57 14.00
CA MET A 20 -14.43 -3.58 13.25
C MET A 20 -15.69 -4.01 14.01
N LEU A 21 -15.57 -4.30 15.31
CA LEU A 21 -16.71 -4.66 16.17
C LEU A 21 -17.70 -3.50 16.26
N SER A 22 -17.20 -2.28 16.44
CA SER A 22 -18.04 -1.07 16.43
C SER A 22 -18.82 -0.93 15.13
N ALA A 23 -18.19 -1.17 13.98
CA ALA A 23 -18.87 -1.12 12.69
C ALA A 23 -19.91 -2.23 12.54
N ALA A 24 -19.62 -3.46 12.99
CA ALA A 24 -20.51 -4.61 12.87
C ALA A 24 -21.75 -4.51 13.77
N PHE A 25 -21.59 -3.97 14.98
CA PHE A 25 -22.67 -3.79 15.95
C PHE A 25 -23.31 -2.40 15.90
N HIS A 26 -22.92 -1.54 14.95
CA HIS A 26 -23.39 -0.17 14.80
C HIS A 26 -23.33 0.66 16.11
N ILE A 27 -22.29 0.44 16.92
CA ILE A 27 -22.14 1.07 18.25
C ILE A 27 -21.83 2.56 18.11
N PHE A 28 -21.07 2.93 17.09
CA PHE A 28 -20.72 4.32 16.77
C PHE A 28 -21.13 4.64 15.34
N GLU A 29 -21.07 5.93 15.00
CA GLU A 29 -21.20 6.37 13.61
C GLU A 29 -20.16 5.67 12.73
N THR A 30 -20.59 5.29 11.52
CA THR A 30 -19.77 4.57 10.55
C THR A 30 -18.42 5.25 10.30
N ASN A 31 -18.40 6.59 10.26
CA ASN A 31 -17.19 7.35 10.05
C ASN A 31 -16.18 7.16 11.19
N THR A 32 -16.66 7.17 12.44
CA THR A 32 -15.84 6.92 13.63
C THR A 32 -15.26 5.52 13.64
N SER A 33 -16.07 4.50 13.30
CA SER A 33 -15.59 3.11 13.18
C SER A 33 -14.52 2.97 12.09
N ILE A 34 -14.70 3.63 10.94
CA ILE A 34 -13.71 3.64 9.85
C ILE A 34 -12.39 4.29 10.30
N ILE A 35 -12.44 5.41 11.02
CA ILE A 35 -11.25 6.07 11.56
C ILE A 35 -10.50 5.13 12.52
N LEU A 36 -11.20 4.47 13.44
CA LEU A 36 -10.63 3.49 14.37
C LEU A 36 -9.90 2.36 13.63
N ILE A 37 -10.53 1.78 12.60
CA ILE A 37 -9.94 0.72 11.78
C ILE A 37 -8.66 1.22 11.11
N ASN A 38 -8.69 2.40 10.48
CA ASN A 38 -7.55 2.97 9.77
C ASN A 38 -6.38 3.30 10.72
N VAL A 39 -6.65 3.89 11.88
CA VAL A 39 -5.62 4.20 12.88
C VAL A 39 -4.97 2.92 13.42
N GLY A 40 -5.78 1.90 13.74
CA GLY A 40 -5.29 0.59 14.16
C GLY A 40 -4.41 -0.07 13.09
N LEU A 41 -4.83 -0.02 11.83
CA LEU A 41 -4.08 -0.53 10.69
C LEU A 41 -2.73 0.18 10.51
N ILE A 42 -2.71 1.53 10.54
CA ILE A 42 -1.49 2.32 10.42
C ILE A 42 -0.50 1.98 11.54
N LEU A 43 -0.97 1.92 12.79
CA LEU A 43 -0.15 1.53 13.93
C LEU A 43 0.42 0.12 13.78
N PHE A 44 -0.41 -0.83 13.34
CA PHE A 44 0.02 -2.20 13.07
C PHE A 44 1.11 -2.25 11.99
N VAL A 45 0.89 -1.64 10.83
CA VAL A 45 1.83 -1.68 9.70
C VAL A 45 3.17 -1.03 10.06
N ILE A 46 3.16 0.17 10.67
CA ILE A 46 4.40 0.87 11.06
C ILE A 46 5.18 0.04 12.08
N THR A 47 4.49 -0.52 13.06
CA THR A 47 5.12 -1.27 14.14
C THR A 47 5.65 -2.61 13.66
N ALA A 48 4.88 -3.33 12.85
CA ALA A 48 5.31 -4.57 12.21
C ALA A 48 6.54 -4.31 11.33
N PHE A 49 6.53 -3.28 10.50
CA PHE A 49 7.67 -2.91 9.67
C PHE A 49 8.93 -2.63 10.50
N ARG A 50 8.82 -1.87 11.60
CA ARG A 50 9.96 -1.61 12.50
C ARG A 50 10.44 -2.87 13.22
N LEU A 51 9.56 -3.80 13.57
CA LEU A 51 9.92 -5.06 14.21
C LEU A 51 10.67 -5.98 13.24
N PHE A 52 10.19 -6.11 12.00
CA PHE A 52 10.87 -6.89 10.97
C PHE A 52 12.21 -6.30 10.53
N ARG A 53 12.39 -4.99 10.68
CA ARG A 53 13.64 -4.28 10.35
C ARG A 53 14.68 -4.30 11.49
N GLN A 54 14.38 -4.88 12.66
CA GLN A 54 15.32 -4.97 13.79
C GLN A 54 16.35 -6.11 13.69
N GLY A 55 16.23 -7.01 12.71
CA GLY A 55 17.31 -7.94 12.40
C GLY A 55 18.46 -7.22 11.68
N ASP A 56 19.69 -7.74 11.81
CA ASP A 56 20.81 -7.43 10.92
C ASP A 56 20.47 -7.93 9.51
N LEU A 57 19.58 -7.19 8.85
CA LEU A 57 19.35 -7.34 7.43
C LEU A 57 20.67 -6.91 6.76
N PRO A 58 21.26 -7.74 5.88
CA PRO A 58 22.44 -7.33 5.14
C PRO A 58 22.15 -5.97 4.52
N GLU A 59 23.09 -5.04 4.69
CA GLU A 59 22.93 -3.67 4.25
C GLU A 59 22.46 -3.69 2.80
N ARG A 60 21.24 -3.17 2.56
CA ARG A 60 20.64 -3.23 1.22
C ARG A 60 21.58 -2.51 0.27
N ASP A 61 22.20 -3.32 -0.61
CA ASP A 61 23.05 -2.89 -1.69
C ASP A 61 22.41 -1.68 -2.41
N GLU A 62 23.22 -0.66 -2.66
CA GLU A 62 22.79 0.59 -3.31
C GLU A 62 22.06 0.30 -4.62
N ARG A 63 22.49 -0.74 -5.34
CA ARG A 63 21.85 -1.19 -6.57
C ARG A 63 20.40 -1.63 -6.35
N THR A 64 20.14 -2.40 -5.29
CA THR A 64 18.78 -2.85 -4.96
C THR A 64 17.87 -1.69 -4.55
N LYS A 65 18.43 -0.65 -3.92
CA LYS A 65 17.69 0.58 -3.59
C LYS A 65 17.33 1.36 -4.86
N LYS A 66 18.30 1.56 -5.77
CA LYS A 66 18.08 2.25 -7.05
C LYS A 66 17.04 1.52 -7.91
N LEU A 67 17.17 0.21 -8.09
CA LEU A 67 16.22 -0.60 -8.88
C LEU A 67 14.79 -0.54 -8.33
N ALA A 68 14.64 -0.55 -7.00
CA ALA A 68 13.32 -0.40 -6.37
C ALA A 68 12.73 0.99 -6.63
N ALA A 69 13.55 2.05 -6.55
CA ALA A 69 13.12 3.41 -6.85
C ALA A 69 12.69 3.56 -8.32
N TYR A 70 13.51 3.10 -9.27
CA TYR A 70 13.16 3.10 -10.70
C TYR A 70 11.87 2.32 -10.97
N GLY A 71 11.73 1.12 -10.41
CA GLY A 71 10.51 0.31 -10.57
C GLY A 71 9.24 1.06 -10.12
N ILE A 72 9.31 1.80 -9.01
CA ILE A 72 8.21 2.63 -8.51
C ILE A 72 7.97 3.84 -9.43
N THR A 73 9.02 4.55 -9.86
CA THR A 73 8.90 5.72 -10.74
C THR A 73 8.22 5.38 -12.06
N TYR A 74 8.68 4.33 -12.74
CA TYR A 74 8.08 3.89 -14.01
C TYR A 74 6.66 3.36 -13.82
N SER A 75 6.39 2.65 -12.72
CA SER A 75 5.03 2.23 -12.36
C SER A 75 4.09 3.43 -12.18
N TRP A 76 4.56 4.49 -11.53
CA TRP A 76 3.78 5.69 -11.32
C TRP A 76 3.48 6.43 -12.63
N LEU A 77 4.48 6.58 -13.51
CA LEU A 77 4.28 7.16 -14.85
C LEU A 77 3.25 6.35 -15.66
N LEU A 78 3.36 5.02 -15.65
CA LEU A 78 2.40 4.15 -16.32
C LEU A 78 0.99 4.27 -15.71
N THR A 79 0.90 4.46 -14.40
CA THR A 79 -0.38 4.67 -13.69
C THR A 79 -1.02 5.99 -14.11
N LEU A 80 -0.26 7.07 -14.36
CA LEU A 80 -0.80 8.31 -14.92
C LEU A 80 -1.42 8.10 -16.31
N VAL A 81 -0.76 7.30 -17.16
CA VAL A 81 -1.31 6.93 -18.47
C VAL A 81 -2.62 6.15 -18.30
N LEU A 82 -2.67 5.20 -17.38
CA LEU A 82 -3.90 4.46 -17.08
C LEU A 82 -5.02 5.39 -16.59
N ILE A 83 -4.72 6.34 -15.70
CA ILE A 83 -5.70 7.33 -15.22
C ILE A 83 -6.27 8.13 -16.39
N ALA A 84 -5.44 8.57 -17.34
CA ALA A 84 -5.91 9.28 -18.53
C ALA A 84 -6.83 8.40 -19.40
N VAL A 85 -6.52 7.11 -19.55
CA VAL A 85 -7.37 6.15 -20.28
C VAL A 85 -8.70 5.94 -19.55
N LEU A 86 -8.69 5.72 -18.24
CA LEU A 86 -9.92 5.57 -17.44
C LEU A 86 -10.77 6.84 -17.49
N TYR A 87 -10.14 8.01 -17.48
CA TYR A 87 -10.82 9.28 -17.66
C TYR A 87 -11.53 9.36 -19.02
N TRP A 88 -10.90 8.93 -20.11
CA TRP A 88 -11.56 8.89 -21.42
C TRP A 88 -12.70 7.89 -21.46
N VAL A 89 -12.54 6.70 -20.86
CA VAL A 89 -13.61 5.69 -20.76
C VAL A 89 -14.85 6.28 -20.08
N GLU A 90 -14.66 6.97 -18.97
CA GLU A 90 -15.72 7.68 -18.25
C GLU A 90 -16.30 8.84 -19.08
N TYR A 91 -15.45 9.66 -19.70
CA TYR A 91 -15.85 10.82 -20.49
C TYR A 91 -16.74 10.45 -21.69
N PHE A 92 -16.35 9.40 -22.42
CA PHE A 92 -17.14 8.87 -23.55
C PHE A 92 -18.31 7.99 -23.10
N LYS A 93 -18.49 7.80 -21.77
CA LYS A 93 -19.53 6.95 -21.18
C LYS A 93 -19.52 5.53 -21.74
N LEU A 94 -18.33 4.98 -21.98
CA LEU A 94 -18.19 3.63 -22.53
C LEU A 94 -18.55 2.56 -21.50
N VAL A 95 -18.25 2.83 -20.23
CA VAL A 95 -18.51 1.94 -19.08
C VAL A 95 -18.80 2.81 -17.85
N GLU A 96 -19.76 2.43 -17.01
CA GLU A 96 -19.98 3.06 -15.71
C GLU A 96 -18.92 2.58 -14.70
N LEU A 97 -17.99 3.47 -14.34
CA LEU A 97 -16.93 3.16 -13.39
C LEU A 97 -17.28 3.68 -11.99
N THR A 98 -17.42 2.78 -11.02
CA THR A 98 -17.56 3.19 -9.62
C THR A 98 -16.22 3.69 -9.07
N VAL A 99 -16.26 4.64 -8.14
CA VAL A 99 -15.05 5.15 -7.45
C VAL A 99 -14.24 4.01 -6.83
N GLY A 100 -14.93 3.06 -6.17
CA GLY A 100 -14.28 1.88 -5.59
C GLY A 100 -13.61 0.99 -6.65
N GLY A 101 -14.25 0.81 -7.81
CA GLY A 101 -13.69 0.07 -8.93
C GLY A 101 -12.43 0.72 -9.48
N VAL A 102 -12.43 2.05 -9.68
CA VAL A 102 -11.26 2.81 -10.13
C VAL A 102 -10.11 2.68 -9.14
N LEU A 103 -10.36 2.90 -7.85
CA LEU A 103 -9.33 2.76 -6.81
C LEU A 103 -8.74 1.34 -6.76
N GLY A 104 -9.59 0.31 -6.90
CA GLY A 104 -9.16 -1.09 -6.95
C GLY A 104 -8.27 -1.38 -8.17
N ILE A 105 -8.69 -0.93 -9.36
CA ILE A 105 -7.90 -1.05 -10.60
C ILE A 105 -6.54 -0.38 -10.44
N LEU A 106 -6.50 0.87 -9.93
CA LEU A 106 -5.25 1.60 -9.74
C LEU A 106 -4.31 0.90 -8.76
N LEU A 107 -4.84 0.40 -7.63
CA LEU A 107 -4.04 -0.27 -6.61
C LEU A 107 -3.41 -1.57 -7.15
N ILE A 108 -4.21 -2.40 -7.81
CA ILE A 108 -3.75 -3.66 -8.41
C ILE A 108 -2.74 -3.36 -9.52
N PHE A 109 -3.09 -2.46 -10.44
CA PHE A 109 -2.24 -2.11 -11.58
C PHE A 109 -0.88 -1.61 -11.11
N MET A 110 -0.84 -0.61 -10.22
CA MET A 110 0.39 -0.01 -9.70
C MET A 110 1.27 -1.03 -8.98
N SER A 111 0.66 -1.97 -8.23
CA SER A 111 1.37 -3.03 -7.51
C SER A 111 2.02 -4.02 -8.48
N ILE A 112 1.31 -4.43 -9.52
CA ILE A 112 1.82 -5.35 -10.54
C ILE A 112 2.90 -4.67 -11.37
N SER A 113 2.64 -3.48 -11.91
CA SER A 113 3.59 -2.76 -12.77
C SER A 113 4.89 -2.44 -12.04
N ALA A 114 4.86 -2.09 -10.75
CA ALA A 114 6.08 -1.85 -9.97
C ALA A 114 6.96 -3.11 -9.87
N ASN A 115 6.36 -4.29 -9.71
CA ASN A 115 7.10 -5.55 -9.68
C ASN A 115 7.62 -5.93 -11.08
N VAL A 116 6.83 -5.70 -12.14
CA VAL A 116 7.24 -5.92 -13.53
C VAL A 116 8.43 -5.05 -13.90
N PHE A 117 8.38 -3.74 -13.61
CA PHE A 117 9.50 -2.85 -13.87
C PHE A 117 10.72 -3.20 -13.04
N ARG A 118 10.55 -3.54 -11.75
CA ARG A 118 11.66 -4.02 -10.91
C ARG A 118 12.32 -5.25 -11.53
N TRP A 119 11.53 -6.22 -12.00
CA TRP A 119 12.06 -7.41 -12.66
C TRP A 119 12.77 -7.10 -13.98
N HIS A 120 12.18 -6.26 -14.81
CA HIS A 120 12.75 -5.84 -16.08
C HIS A 120 14.11 -5.15 -15.90
N PHE A 121 14.22 -4.23 -14.93
CA PHE A 121 15.49 -3.56 -14.63
C PHE A 121 16.50 -4.46 -13.95
N MET A 122 16.09 -5.51 -13.23
CA MET A 122 17.01 -6.52 -12.71
C MET A 122 17.66 -7.37 -13.81
N GLN A 123 16.99 -7.55 -14.96
CA GLN A 123 17.52 -8.31 -16.10
C GLN A 123 18.52 -7.50 -16.91
N LYS A 124 18.38 -6.17 -16.92
CA LYS A 124 19.39 -5.28 -17.46
C LYS A 124 20.53 -5.21 -16.42
N GLY A 125 21.79 -5.19 -16.87
CA GLY A 125 22.95 -5.01 -15.99
C GLY A 125 22.93 -3.65 -15.28
N ASP A 126 24.10 -3.13 -14.84
CA ASP A 126 24.16 -1.85 -14.14
C ASP A 126 23.30 -0.79 -14.85
N VAL A 127 22.27 -0.35 -14.13
CA VAL A 127 21.37 0.71 -14.57
C VAL A 127 22.08 2.00 -14.17
N GLU A 128 22.90 2.52 -15.08
CA GLU A 128 23.50 3.86 -14.95
C GLU A 128 22.41 4.95 -14.93
#